data_AF-A0A9E2JFA8-F1
#
_entry.id   AF-A0A9E2JFA8-F1
#
_cell.length_a   1.000
_cell.length_b   1.000
_cell.length_c   1.000
_cell.angle_alpha   90.00
_cell.angle_beta   90.00
_cell.angle_gamma   90.00
#
_symmetry.space_group_name_H-M   'P 1'
#
loop_
_entity.id
_entity.type
_entity.pdbx_description
1 polymer ?
#
loop_
_entity_poly.entity_id
_entity_poly.type
_entity_poly.pdbx_seq_one_letter_code
_entity_poly.pdbx_strand_id
1 'polypeptide(L)'
;GTMDGIEAAARITAEFDLPIVFLTGHAEPEYIERAQSTEACGYIVKPVHKQNLRPAIMTALSIHELKTRLRTALQEKELLLKEIHHRVKNNLAVMSSLLNIQANSSQDPGVVSALHDSQSRLRALAMVHEVLYQSASPKEIEIEGYLGRLIETLIQAYGQAGSPIRFLVQAPELTLSAEQAGPLGLVINELVTNSLKYAFPDRRPGQIAIRARLTAPNGVHITVSDDGIGFPPDLDWRGVQSMGLKIVVNLVEGQLEGRIDLERRNGAAFTICFDKS
;
A
#
# COMPACT_ATOMS: atom_id res chain seq x y z
N GLY A 1 -50.66 10.39 -0.94
CA GLY A 1 -49.44 10.93 -1.57
C GLY A 1 -49.00 9.99 -2.67
N THR A 2 -48.19 10.47 -3.60
CA THR A 2 -47.66 9.69 -4.74
C THR A 2 -46.47 8.79 -4.39
N MET A 3 -45.95 8.92 -3.17
CA MET A 3 -44.80 8.16 -2.66
C MET A 3 -45.21 6.73 -2.31
N ASP A 4 -44.46 5.74 -2.81
CA ASP A 4 -44.67 4.34 -2.45
C ASP A 4 -44.05 4.00 -1.09
N GLY A 5 -44.41 2.84 -0.53
CA GLY A 5 -43.93 2.43 0.79
C GLY A 5 -42.42 2.20 0.86
N ILE A 6 -41.78 1.87 -0.26
CA ILE A 6 -40.35 1.62 -0.36
C ILE A 6 -39.57 2.94 -0.31
N GLU A 7 -40.02 3.94 -1.06
CA GLU A 7 -39.45 5.29 -1.05
C GLU A 7 -39.63 5.93 0.34
N ALA A 8 -40.78 5.73 0.99
CA ALA A 8 -41.01 6.18 2.35
C ALA A 8 -40.03 5.53 3.35
N ALA A 9 -39.81 4.22 3.26
CA ALA A 9 -38.86 3.50 4.11
C ALA A 9 -37.43 3.99 3.93
N ALA A 10 -36.98 4.19 2.69
CA ALA A 10 -35.64 4.71 2.40
C ALA A 10 -35.40 6.09 3.04
N ARG A 11 -36.40 6.98 2.98
CA ARG A 11 -36.34 8.30 3.63
C ARG A 11 -36.31 8.19 5.16
N ILE A 12 -37.14 7.34 5.75
CA ILE A 12 -37.17 7.14 7.20
C ILE A 12 -35.84 6.57 7.71
N THR A 13 -35.26 5.59 7.01
CA THR A 13 -33.95 5.04 7.38
C THR A 13 -32.85 6.09 7.22
N ALA A 14 -32.88 6.91 6.17
CA ALA A 14 -31.89 7.96 5.97
C ALA A 14 -31.99 9.10 7.01
N GLU A 15 -33.20 9.44 7.45
CA GLU A 15 -33.44 10.57 8.38
C GLU A 15 -33.35 10.17 9.84
N PHE A 16 -33.82 8.96 10.21
CA PHE A 16 -33.97 8.54 11.60
C PHE A 16 -33.12 7.32 11.99
N ASP A 17 -32.43 6.67 11.06
CA ASP A 17 -31.65 5.45 11.27
C ASP A 17 -32.43 4.37 12.06
N LEU A 18 -33.67 4.10 11.65
CA LEU A 18 -34.54 3.11 12.29
C LEU A 18 -34.67 1.83 11.46
N PRO A 19 -34.75 0.64 12.09
CA PRO A 19 -35.07 -0.60 11.40
C PRO A 19 -36.51 -0.57 10.88
N ILE A 20 -36.67 -0.89 9.59
CA ILE A 20 -37.97 -0.98 8.95
C ILE A 20 -38.38 -2.45 8.79
N VAL A 21 -39.62 -2.74 9.20
CA VAL A 21 -40.31 -4.01 8.92
C VAL A 21 -41.50 -3.69 8.02
N PHE A 22 -41.53 -4.27 6.83
CA PHE A 22 -42.61 -4.05 5.88
C PHE A 22 -43.81 -4.95 6.15
N LEU A 23 -45.01 -4.39 6.01
CA LEU A 23 -46.28 -5.12 6.07
C LEU A 23 -46.84 -5.27 4.65
N THR A 24 -46.71 -6.45 4.04
CA THR A 24 -47.18 -6.70 2.66
C THR A 24 -48.53 -7.41 2.62
N GLY A 25 -49.39 -7.03 1.68
CA GLY A 25 -50.66 -7.71 1.38
C GLY A 25 -50.54 -8.84 0.36
N HIS A 26 -49.43 -8.89 -0.39
CA HIS A 26 -49.20 -9.87 -1.45
C HIS A 26 -47.94 -10.68 -1.14
N ALA A 27 -48.06 -12.01 -1.19
CA ALA A 27 -46.94 -12.97 -1.08
C ALA A 27 -46.32 -13.25 -2.47
N GLU A 28 -46.38 -12.28 -3.39
CA GLU A 28 -45.87 -12.43 -4.74
C GLU A 28 -44.33 -12.21 -4.75
N PRO A 29 -43.56 -13.13 -5.38
CA PRO A 29 -42.08 -13.09 -5.34
C PRO A 29 -41.45 -11.79 -5.84
N GLU A 30 -42.09 -11.14 -6.82
CA GLU A 30 -41.58 -9.92 -7.47
C GLU A 30 -41.53 -8.71 -6.52
N TYR A 31 -42.47 -8.61 -5.58
CA TYR A 31 -42.45 -7.58 -4.53
C TYR A 31 -41.43 -7.89 -3.45
N ILE A 32 -41.14 -9.16 -3.18
CA ILE A 32 -40.13 -9.59 -2.21
C ILE A 32 -38.72 -9.28 -2.76
N GLU A 33 -38.46 -9.53 -4.05
CA GLU A 33 -37.18 -9.16 -4.69
C GLU A 33 -36.97 -7.64 -4.75
N ARG A 34 -37.98 -6.88 -5.17
CA ARG A 34 -37.91 -5.41 -5.15
C ARG A 34 -37.66 -4.88 -3.75
N ALA A 35 -38.23 -5.50 -2.72
CA ALA A 35 -38.02 -5.08 -1.36
C ALA A 35 -36.66 -5.57 -0.80
N GLN A 36 -36.13 -6.72 -1.22
CA GLN A 36 -34.75 -7.16 -0.90
C GLN A 36 -33.67 -6.20 -1.42
N SER A 37 -33.97 -5.42 -2.46
CA SER A 37 -33.09 -4.33 -2.92
C SER A 37 -33.05 -3.12 -1.97
N THR A 38 -33.87 -3.12 -0.90
CA THR A 38 -33.89 -2.10 0.15
C THR A 38 -33.22 -2.64 1.42
N GLU A 39 -32.62 -1.76 2.25
CA GLU A 39 -31.98 -2.14 3.52
C GLU A 39 -32.97 -2.63 4.62
N ALA A 40 -34.18 -3.06 4.26
CA ALA A 40 -35.21 -3.48 5.21
C ALA A 40 -34.77 -4.68 6.05
N CYS A 41 -35.14 -4.66 7.33
CA CYS A 41 -34.73 -5.68 8.29
C CYS A 41 -35.70 -6.87 8.36
N GLY A 42 -36.88 -6.79 7.73
CA GLY A 42 -37.84 -7.91 7.68
C GLY A 42 -39.17 -7.60 6.99
N TYR A 43 -39.95 -8.65 6.73
CA TYR A 43 -41.26 -8.60 6.07
C TYR A 43 -42.30 -9.42 6.83
N ILE A 44 -43.52 -8.91 6.90
CA ILE A 44 -44.68 -9.59 7.46
C ILE A 44 -45.83 -9.55 6.45
N VAL A 45 -46.38 -10.71 6.10
CA VAL A 45 -47.54 -10.84 5.22
C VAL A 45 -48.84 -10.67 6.03
N LYS A 46 -49.83 -9.95 5.48
CA LYS A 46 -51.16 -9.80 6.08
C LYS A 46 -52.01 -11.08 5.89
N PRO A 47 -52.91 -11.42 6.82
CA PRO A 47 -53.25 -10.69 8.05
C PRO A 47 -52.17 -10.83 9.13
N VAL A 48 -51.91 -9.74 9.86
CA VAL A 48 -50.85 -9.69 10.88
C VAL A 48 -51.30 -10.41 12.14
N HIS A 49 -50.61 -11.48 12.50
CA HIS A 49 -50.81 -12.18 13.77
C HIS A 49 -49.80 -11.69 14.82
N LYS A 50 -50.25 -11.44 16.06
CA LYS A 50 -49.39 -11.00 17.18
C LYS A 50 -48.18 -11.93 17.40
N GLN A 51 -48.36 -13.23 17.14
CA GLN A 51 -47.32 -14.25 17.25
C GLN A 51 -46.14 -14.04 16.28
N ASN A 52 -46.38 -13.39 15.13
CA ASN A 52 -45.36 -13.15 14.10
C ASN A 52 -44.84 -11.70 14.15
N LEU A 53 -45.67 -10.77 14.61
CA LEU A 53 -45.30 -9.35 14.71
C LEU A 53 -44.19 -9.10 15.73
N ARG A 54 -44.33 -9.65 16.94
CA ARG A 54 -43.35 -9.41 18.00
C ARG A 54 -41.96 -9.99 17.65
N PRO A 55 -41.82 -11.25 17.19
CA PRO A 55 -40.54 -11.78 16.77
C PRO A 55 -39.90 -10.97 15.63
N ALA A 56 -40.67 -10.59 14.60
CA ALA A 56 -40.15 -9.81 13.49
C ALA A 56 -39.61 -8.43 13.91
N ILE A 57 -40.31 -7.73 14.80
CA ILE A 57 -39.81 -6.46 15.37
C ILE A 57 -38.54 -6.70 16.19
N MET A 58 -38.51 -7.73 17.04
CA MET A 58 -37.33 -8.05 17.85
C MET A 58 -36.11 -8.41 16.99
N THR A 59 -36.31 -9.20 15.93
CA THR A 59 -35.26 -9.55 14.98
C THR A 59 -34.76 -8.30 14.25
N ALA A 60 -35.65 -7.43 13.79
CA ALA A 60 -35.27 -6.21 13.11
C ALA A 60 -34.47 -5.26 14.00
N LEU A 61 -34.89 -5.08 15.26
CA LEU A 61 -34.14 -4.32 16.26
C LEU A 61 -32.76 -4.93 16.53
N SER A 62 -32.67 -6.25 16.67
CA SER A 62 -31.40 -6.94 16.93
C SER A 62 -30.43 -6.87 15.75
N ILE A 63 -30.92 -7.05 14.51
CA ILE A 63 -30.11 -6.89 13.29
C ILE A 63 -29.59 -5.47 13.19
N HIS A 64 -30.45 -4.47 13.42
CA HIS A 64 -30.05 -3.08 13.38
C HIS A 64 -29.02 -2.75 14.47
N GLU A 65 -29.21 -3.20 15.71
CA GLU A 65 -28.24 -3.02 16.78
C GLU A 65 -26.87 -3.64 16.43
N LEU A 66 -26.85 -4.85 15.86
CA LEU A 66 -25.62 -5.49 15.39
C LEU A 66 -24.96 -4.71 14.25
N LYS A 67 -25.74 -4.23 13.27
CA LYS A 67 -25.24 -3.40 12.16
C LYS A 67 -24.63 -2.10 12.67
N THR A 68 -25.31 -1.43 13.60
CA THR A 68 -24.84 -0.17 14.20
C THR A 68 -23.58 -0.40 15.01
N ARG A 69 -23.53 -1.43 15.87
CA ARG A 69 -22.30 -1.80 16.60
C ARG A 69 -21.14 -2.11 15.65
N LEU A 70 -21.38 -2.84 14.55
CA LEU A 70 -20.36 -3.15 13.57
C LEU A 70 -19.86 -1.88 12.85
N ARG A 71 -20.76 -0.99 12.45
CA ARG A 71 -20.41 0.31 11.83
C ARG A 71 -19.58 1.17 12.79
N THR A 72 -19.99 1.28 14.05
CA THR A 72 -19.22 2.02 15.06
C THR A 72 -17.85 1.41 15.30
N ALA A 73 -17.76 0.09 15.48
CA ALA A 73 -16.48 -0.60 15.66
C ALA A 73 -15.56 -0.44 14.44
N LEU A 74 -16.11 -0.43 13.22
CA LEU A 74 -15.35 -0.19 12.00
C LEU A 74 -14.82 1.25 11.97
N GLN A 75 -15.65 2.25 12.28
CA GLN A 75 -15.23 3.66 12.34
C GLN A 75 -14.15 3.89 13.41
N GLU A 76 -14.29 3.29 14.59
CA GLU A 76 -13.28 3.35 15.64
C GLU A 76 -11.96 2.74 15.17
N LYS A 77 -12.01 1.57 14.52
CA LYS A 77 -10.83 0.92 13.94
C LYS A 77 -10.15 1.80 12.87
N GLU A 78 -10.91 2.41 11.98
CA GLU A 78 -10.39 3.32 10.95
C GLU A 78 -9.70 4.55 11.56
N LEU A 79 -10.31 5.14 12.60
CA LEU A 79 -9.74 6.27 13.30
C LEU A 79 -8.43 5.90 14.04
N LEU A 80 -8.40 4.73 14.69
CA LEU A 80 -7.20 4.20 15.33
C LEU A 80 -6.08 3.95 14.33
N LEU A 81 -6.38 3.35 13.17
CA LEU A 81 -5.40 3.15 12.11
C LEU A 81 -4.83 4.47 11.60
N LYS A 82 -5.70 5.46 11.37
CA LYS A 82 -5.27 6.81 10.96
C LYS A 82 -4.33 7.45 11.99
N GLU A 83 -4.65 7.34 13.28
CA GLU A 83 -3.79 7.83 14.37
C GLU A 83 -2.44 7.11 14.41
N ILE A 84 -2.41 5.78 14.21
CA ILE A 84 -1.16 5.01 14.09
C ILE A 84 -0.32 5.55 12.93
N HIS A 85 -0.92 5.76 11.76
CA HIS A 85 -0.17 6.26 10.60
C HIS A 85 0.39 7.66 10.83
N HIS A 86 -0.39 8.55 11.47
CA HIS A 86 0.11 9.86 11.89
C HIS A 86 1.28 9.75 12.89
N ARG A 87 1.20 8.85 13.88
CA ARG A 87 2.28 8.62 14.84
C ARG A 87 3.55 8.06 14.19
N VAL A 88 3.41 7.14 13.24
CA VAL A 88 4.55 6.60 12.49
C VAL A 88 5.25 7.74 11.73
N LYS A 89 4.49 8.60 11.03
CA LYS A 89 5.06 9.77 10.34
C LYS A 89 5.79 10.71 11.30
N ASN A 90 5.20 11.00 12.45
CA ASN A 90 5.82 11.84 13.48
C ASN A 90 7.12 11.22 14.02
N ASN A 91 7.12 9.92 14.30
CA ASN A 91 8.31 9.20 14.80
C ASN A 91 9.44 9.21 13.76
N LEU A 92 9.13 9.00 12.48
CA LEU A 92 10.10 9.06 11.39
C LEU A 92 10.68 10.47 11.21
N ALA A 93 9.86 11.51 11.40
CA ALA A 93 10.32 12.90 11.36
C ALA A 93 11.26 13.23 12.54
N VAL A 94 10.94 12.77 13.75
CA VAL A 94 11.80 12.94 14.94
C VAL A 94 13.13 12.21 14.74
N MET A 95 13.10 10.94 14.32
CA MET A 95 14.32 10.18 14.02
C MET A 95 15.18 10.86 12.95
N SER A 96 14.56 11.35 11.88
CA SER A 96 15.27 12.09 10.81
C SER A 96 15.92 13.38 11.34
N SER A 97 15.28 14.05 12.30
CA SER A 97 15.81 15.27 12.93
C SER A 97 17.00 14.96 13.83
N LEU A 98 16.93 13.87 14.62
CA LEU A 98 18.03 13.41 15.46
C LEU A 98 19.26 13.02 14.64
N LEU A 99 19.07 12.29 13.54
CA LEU A 99 20.17 11.95 12.63
C LEU A 99 20.80 13.21 12.02
N ASN A 100 20.00 14.22 11.68
CA ASN A 100 20.50 15.48 11.14
C ASN A 100 21.33 16.26 12.17
N ILE A 101 20.88 16.30 13.43
CA ILE A 101 21.63 16.91 14.54
C ILE A 101 22.97 16.19 14.74
N GLN A 102 22.94 14.84 14.75
CA GLN A 102 24.18 14.05 14.88
C GLN A 102 25.14 14.27 13.71
N ALA A 103 24.62 14.34 12.47
CA ALA A 103 25.41 14.59 11.28
C ALA A 103 26.12 15.95 11.39
N ASN A 104 25.40 17.01 11.75
CA ASN A 104 25.97 18.36 11.89
C ASN A 104 26.98 18.47 13.04
N SER A 105 26.90 17.60 14.05
CA SER A 105 27.85 17.57 15.17
C SER A 105 29.10 16.72 14.92
N SER A 106 29.11 15.90 13.87
CA SER A 106 30.24 15.02 13.56
C SER A 106 31.27 15.74 12.69
N GLN A 107 32.56 15.55 13.01
CA GLN A 107 33.67 16.00 12.17
C GLN A 107 34.20 14.92 11.23
N ASP A 108 33.78 13.66 11.42
CA ASP A 108 34.17 12.54 10.57
C ASP A 108 33.27 12.50 9.31
N PRO A 109 33.82 12.73 8.10
CA PRO A 109 33.05 12.69 6.85
C PRO A 109 32.37 11.34 6.59
N GLY A 110 32.97 10.23 7.03
CA GLY A 110 32.39 8.90 6.90
C GLY A 110 31.14 8.73 7.75
N VAL A 111 31.17 9.23 9.00
CA VAL A 111 29.99 9.24 9.90
C VAL A 111 28.89 10.14 9.35
N VAL A 112 29.24 11.33 8.86
CA VAL A 112 28.27 12.27 8.24
C VAL A 112 27.58 11.60 7.06
N SER A 113 28.32 10.95 6.17
CA SER A 113 27.76 10.23 5.02
C SER A 113 26.83 9.10 5.46
N ALA A 114 27.23 8.29 6.46
CA ALA A 114 26.42 7.18 6.96
C ALA A 114 25.09 7.66 7.59
N LEU A 115 25.11 8.81 8.28
CA LEU A 115 23.91 9.41 8.87
C LEU A 115 22.97 9.98 7.80
N HIS A 116 23.49 10.64 6.77
CA HIS A 116 22.67 11.08 5.63
C HIS A 116 22.05 9.91 4.87
N ASP A 117 22.79 8.80 4.73
CA ASP A 117 22.27 7.57 4.13
C ASP A 117 21.13 6.98 4.97
N SER A 118 21.28 7.00 6.30
CA SER A 118 20.24 6.55 7.23
C SER A 118 19.00 7.45 7.19
N GLN A 119 19.18 8.77 7.10
CA GLN A 119 18.08 9.72 6.98
C GLN A 119 17.31 9.56 5.66
N SER A 120 18.03 9.30 4.56
CA SER A 120 17.39 9.11 3.26
C SER A 120 16.59 7.80 3.21
N ARG A 121 17.09 6.76 3.89
CA ARG A 121 16.33 5.52 4.15
C ARG A 121 15.05 5.76 4.94
N LEU A 122 15.11 6.54 6.03
CA LEU A 122 13.92 6.90 6.81
C LEU A 122 12.88 7.67 5.98
N ARG A 123 13.34 8.57 5.09
CA ARG A 123 12.45 9.29 4.18
C ARG A 123 11.76 8.36 3.19
N ALA A 124 12.50 7.40 2.62
CA ALA A 124 11.91 6.39 1.74
C ALA A 124 10.90 5.51 2.49
N LEU A 125 11.22 5.05 3.70
CA LEU A 125 10.30 4.30 4.55
C LEU A 125 9.03 5.09 4.86
N ALA A 126 9.16 6.38 5.19
CA ALA A 126 8.03 7.26 5.45
C ALA A 126 7.12 7.40 4.23
N MET A 127 7.69 7.55 3.05
CA MET A 127 6.96 7.67 1.79
C MET A 127 6.27 6.36 1.40
N VAL A 128 6.99 5.23 1.48
CA VAL A 128 6.42 3.90 1.24
C VAL A 128 5.22 3.71 2.15
N HIS A 129 5.37 3.98 3.44
CA HIS A 129 4.27 3.91 4.40
C HIS A 129 3.14 4.90 4.05
N GLU A 130 3.44 6.14 3.70
CA GLU A 130 2.43 7.14 3.34
C GLU A 130 1.60 6.69 2.11
N VAL A 131 2.25 6.20 1.05
CA VAL A 131 1.58 5.75 -0.17
C VAL A 131 0.72 4.50 0.05
N LEU A 132 1.18 3.57 0.90
CA LEU A 132 0.45 2.34 1.19
C LEU A 132 -0.79 2.56 2.06
N TYR A 133 -0.77 3.58 2.91
CA TYR A 133 -1.74 3.73 4.00
C TYR A 133 -2.56 5.04 3.96
N GLN A 134 -2.39 5.91 2.96
CA GLN A 134 -3.16 7.15 2.81
C GLN A 134 -4.58 6.97 2.23
N SER A 135 -4.88 5.86 1.56
CA SER A 135 -6.21 5.56 1.02
C SER A 135 -6.88 4.47 1.85
N ALA A 136 -8.22 4.39 1.83
CA ALA A 136 -8.98 3.32 2.47
C ALA A 136 -8.43 1.96 1.99
N SER A 137 -7.53 1.38 2.80
CA SER A 137 -6.61 0.28 2.49
C SER A 137 -7.01 -0.52 1.24
N PRO A 138 -6.50 -0.17 0.04
CA PRO A 138 -6.81 -0.94 -1.13
C PRO A 138 -6.24 -2.34 -0.92
N LYS A 139 -7.06 -3.36 -1.17
CA LYS A 139 -6.68 -4.77 -1.01
C LYS A 139 -5.43 -5.12 -1.85
N GLU A 140 -5.24 -4.40 -2.96
CA GLU A 140 -4.05 -4.47 -3.79
C GLU A 140 -3.59 -3.07 -4.25
N ILE A 141 -2.28 -2.90 -4.39
CA ILE A 141 -1.60 -1.68 -4.84
C ILE A 141 -1.09 -1.89 -6.26
N GLU A 142 -1.43 -0.96 -7.14
CA GLU A 142 -0.92 -0.87 -8.51
C GLU A 142 0.56 -0.44 -8.49
N ILE A 143 1.44 -1.30 -9.02
CA ILE A 143 2.89 -1.19 -8.81
C ILE A 143 3.56 -0.16 -9.73
N GLU A 144 3.06 0.07 -10.94
CA GLU A 144 3.66 1.06 -11.85
C GLU A 144 3.54 2.47 -11.29
N GLY A 145 2.34 2.87 -10.86
CA GLY A 145 2.09 4.17 -10.22
C GLY A 145 2.75 4.30 -8.86
N TYR A 146 2.82 3.21 -8.08
CA TYR A 146 3.55 3.19 -6.82
C TYR A 146 5.05 3.46 -7.01
N LEU A 147 5.70 2.71 -7.90
CA LEU A 147 7.13 2.88 -8.19
C LEU A 147 7.41 4.21 -8.89
N GLY A 148 6.51 4.71 -9.73
CA GLY A 148 6.61 6.04 -10.33
C GLY A 148 6.77 7.15 -9.27
N ARG A 149 5.88 7.18 -8.27
CA ARG A 149 5.97 8.16 -7.15
C ARG A 149 7.24 8.01 -6.32
N LEU A 150 7.66 6.76 -6.07
CA LEU A 150 8.90 6.48 -5.35
C LEU A 150 10.10 7.07 -6.10
N ILE A 151 10.18 6.85 -7.41
CA ILE A 151 11.28 7.31 -8.25
C ILE A 151 11.28 8.84 -8.37
N GLU A 152 10.14 9.50 -8.54
CA GLU A 152 10.05 10.96 -8.54
C GLU A 152 10.67 11.57 -7.27
N THR A 153 10.38 10.97 -6.11
CA THR A 153 10.92 11.46 -4.85
C THR A 153 12.42 11.18 -4.71
N LEU A 154 12.91 10.06 -5.23
CA LEU A 154 14.36 9.79 -5.28
C LEU A 154 15.09 10.75 -6.21
N ILE A 155 14.48 11.12 -7.34
CA ILE A 155 14.99 12.17 -8.23
C ILE A 155 15.04 13.50 -7.49
N GLN A 156 14.06 13.86 -6.67
CA GLN A 156 14.12 15.10 -5.88
C GLN A 156 15.19 15.04 -4.78
N ALA A 157 15.39 13.89 -4.14
CA ALA A 157 16.33 13.74 -3.02
C ALA A 157 17.79 13.63 -3.47
N TYR A 158 18.05 12.98 -4.61
CA TYR A 158 19.40 12.64 -5.09
C TYR A 158 19.69 13.20 -6.48
N GLY A 159 18.67 13.49 -7.28
CA GLY A 159 18.84 14.11 -8.58
C GLY A 159 19.31 15.54 -8.42
N GLN A 160 20.55 15.78 -8.84
CA GLN A 160 21.06 17.13 -9.01
C GLN A 160 20.34 17.75 -10.22
N ALA A 161 19.96 19.03 -10.13
CA ALA A 161 19.32 19.74 -11.24
C ALA A 161 20.15 19.59 -12.53
N GLY A 162 19.55 19.02 -13.58
CA GLY A 162 20.23 18.74 -14.86
C GLY A 162 20.94 17.39 -14.95
N SER A 163 20.71 16.44 -14.04
CA SER A 163 21.25 15.08 -14.16
C SER A 163 20.78 14.41 -15.46
N PRO A 164 21.69 13.87 -16.30
CA PRO A 164 21.35 13.27 -17.59
C PRO A 164 20.86 11.81 -17.49
N ILE A 165 20.46 11.36 -16.29
CA ILE A 165 20.00 10.00 -16.03
C ILE A 165 18.50 9.89 -16.34
N ARG A 166 18.14 8.96 -17.22
CA ARG A 166 16.74 8.65 -17.55
C ARG A 166 16.21 7.54 -16.65
N PHE A 167 14.96 7.65 -16.24
CA PHE A 167 14.27 6.61 -15.49
C PHE A 167 13.18 5.98 -16.35
N LEU A 168 13.10 4.65 -16.32
CA LEU A 168 12.06 3.88 -16.99
C LEU A 168 11.42 2.94 -15.97
N VAL A 169 10.12 3.08 -15.75
CA VAL A 169 9.33 2.16 -14.92
C VAL A 169 8.32 1.47 -15.84
N GLN A 170 8.29 0.14 -15.82
CA GLN A 170 7.34 -0.66 -16.60
C GLN A 170 6.85 -1.81 -15.71
N ALA A 171 5.61 -1.73 -15.24
CA ALA A 171 5.03 -2.75 -14.37
C ALA A 171 3.56 -3.01 -14.74
N PRO A 172 3.28 -3.33 -16.02
CA PRO A 172 1.92 -3.35 -16.53
C PRO A 172 1.08 -4.39 -15.79
N GLU A 173 -0.10 -3.95 -15.31
CA GLU A 173 -1.12 -4.80 -14.67
C GLU A 173 -0.63 -5.55 -13.41
N LEU A 174 0.53 -5.17 -12.86
CA LEU A 174 1.02 -5.78 -11.63
C LEU A 174 0.40 -5.08 -10.42
N THR A 175 -0.33 -5.87 -9.64
CA THR A 175 -0.86 -5.46 -8.33
C THR A 175 -0.30 -6.36 -7.23
N LEU A 176 0.06 -5.78 -6.08
CA LEU A 176 0.54 -6.52 -4.91
C LEU A 176 -0.19 -6.07 -3.64
N SER A 177 -0.24 -6.93 -2.63
CA SER A 177 -0.69 -6.56 -1.29
C SER A 177 0.24 -5.51 -0.66
N ALA A 178 -0.24 -4.78 0.35
CA ALA A 178 0.59 -3.82 1.07
C ALA A 178 1.80 -4.47 1.77
N GLU A 179 1.62 -5.72 2.21
CA GLU A 179 2.65 -6.56 2.82
C GLU A 179 3.79 -6.86 1.86
N GLN A 180 3.52 -7.00 0.55
CA GLN A 180 4.55 -7.22 -0.47
C GLN A 180 5.07 -5.92 -1.09
N ALA A 181 4.20 -4.93 -1.30
CA ALA A 181 4.57 -3.67 -1.92
C ALA A 181 5.54 -2.84 -1.04
N GLY A 182 5.39 -2.88 0.28
CA GLY A 182 6.26 -2.15 1.21
C GLY A 182 7.73 -2.60 1.18
N PRO A 183 8.02 -3.89 1.44
CA PRO A 183 9.38 -4.44 1.33
C PRO A 183 9.96 -4.25 -0.06
N LEU A 184 9.15 -4.45 -1.11
CA LEU A 184 9.56 -4.20 -2.49
C LEU A 184 10.00 -2.75 -2.70
N GLY A 185 9.21 -1.76 -2.26
CA GLY A 185 9.57 -0.35 -2.40
C GLY A 185 10.89 0.01 -1.74
N LEU A 186 11.17 -0.57 -0.56
CA LEU A 186 12.46 -0.39 0.12
C LEU A 186 13.61 -1.03 -0.66
N VAL A 187 13.41 -2.23 -1.22
CA VAL A 187 14.41 -2.90 -2.07
C VAL A 187 14.72 -2.04 -3.30
N ILE A 188 13.69 -1.59 -4.02
CA ILE A 188 13.85 -0.72 -5.19
C ILE A 188 14.59 0.56 -4.81
N ASN A 189 14.22 1.18 -3.70
CA ASN A 189 14.89 2.39 -3.22
C ASN A 189 16.39 2.19 -3.01
N GLU A 190 16.81 1.13 -2.30
CA GLU A 190 18.24 0.88 -2.06
C GLU A 190 19.00 0.62 -3.37
N LEU A 191 18.42 -0.18 -4.27
CA LEU A 191 19.04 -0.51 -5.55
C LEU A 191 19.18 0.74 -6.45
N VAL A 192 18.13 1.54 -6.57
CA VAL A 192 18.16 2.78 -7.37
C VAL A 192 19.09 3.82 -6.76
N THR A 193 19.10 3.96 -5.43
CA THR A 193 20.02 4.85 -4.72
C THR A 193 21.47 4.43 -4.96
N ASN A 194 21.77 3.13 -4.96
CA ASN A 194 23.11 2.64 -5.29
C ASN A 194 23.49 2.96 -6.74
N SER A 195 22.59 2.76 -7.71
CA SER A 195 22.87 3.12 -9.10
C SER A 195 23.13 4.62 -9.24
N LEU A 196 22.33 5.47 -8.59
CA LEU A 196 22.52 6.93 -8.60
C LEU A 196 23.86 7.37 -8.02
N LYS A 197 24.34 6.72 -6.95
CA LYS A 197 25.60 7.08 -6.28
C LYS A 197 26.83 6.56 -7.00
N TYR A 198 26.77 5.35 -7.57
CA TYR A 198 27.96 4.61 -7.98
C TYR A 198 28.00 4.25 -9.46
N ALA A 199 26.85 4.07 -10.12
CA ALA A 199 26.84 3.59 -11.50
C ALA A 199 27.21 4.69 -12.53
N PHE A 200 27.03 5.96 -12.18
CA PHE A 200 27.21 7.10 -13.09
C PHE A 200 28.22 8.14 -12.56
N PRO A 201 29.53 7.80 -12.48
CA PRO A 201 30.56 8.77 -12.10
C PRO A 201 30.66 9.93 -13.09
N ASP A 202 31.19 11.05 -12.63
CA ASP A 202 31.42 12.28 -13.43
C ASP A 202 30.17 12.81 -14.15
N ARG A 203 28.97 12.52 -13.60
CA ARG A 203 27.66 12.90 -14.17
C ARG A 203 27.45 12.40 -15.60
N ARG A 204 27.99 11.22 -15.94
CA ARG A 204 27.72 10.61 -17.25
C ARG A 204 26.22 10.40 -17.47
N PRO A 205 25.73 10.56 -18.72
CA PRO A 205 24.38 10.12 -19.08
C PRO A 205 24.24 8.61 -18.90
N GLY A 206 22.99 8.20 -18.67
CA GLY A 206 22.63 6.80 -18.54
C GLY A 206 21.15 6.61 -18.29
N GLN A 207 20.78 5.38 -17.99
CA GLN A 207 19.41 4.97 -17.73
C GLN A 207 19.36 3.99 -16.56
N ILE A 208 18.38 4.19 -15.70
CA ILE A 208 17.95 3.23 -14.69
C ILE A 208 16.56 2.73 -15.10
N ALA A 209 16.39 1.42 -15.23
CA ALA A 209 15.14 0.79 -15.64
C ALA A 209 14.67 -0.20 -14.58
N ILE A 210 13.40 -0.08 -14.20
CA ILE A 210 12.67 -1.02 -13.36
C ILE A 210 11.60 -1.68 -14.21
N ARG A 211 11.67 -2.99 -14.31
CA ARG A 211 10.69 -3.80 -15.05
C ARG A 211 10.10 -4.82 -14.11
N ALA A 212 8.78 -4.90 -14.05
CA ALA A 212 8.07 -5.88 -13.25
C ALA A 212 7.02 -6.59 -14.10
N ARG A 213 6.85 -7.89 -13.88
CA ARG A 213 5.86 -8.70 -14.57
C ARG A 213 5.40 -9.86 -13.71
N LEU A 214 4.16 -10.29 -13.94
CA LEU A 214 3.69 -11.59 -13.48
C LEU A 214 4.29 -12.70 -14.34
N THR A 215 4.58 -13.82 -13.69
CA THR A 215 5.08 -15.06 -14.28
C THR A 215 4.18 -16.20 -13.82
N ALA A 216 3.88 -17.15 -14.70
CA ALA A 216 2.98 -18.24 -14.36
C ALA A 216 3.64 -19.21 -13.35
N PRO A 217 2.88 -19.79 -12.38
CA PRO A 217 1.43 -19.63 -12.18
C PRO A 217 1.03 -18.41 -11.34
N ASN A 218 1.87 -17.91 -10.43
CA ASN A 218 1.60 -16.70 -9.62
C ASN A 218 2.90 -16.01 -9.16
N GLY A 219 3.97 -16.16 -9.92
CA GLY A 219 5.27 -15.58 -9.60
C GLY A 219 5.34 -14.11 -10.00
N VAL A 220 6.12 -13.34 -9.28
CA VAL A 220 6.44 -11.95 -9.58
C VAL A 220 7.92 -11.91 -9.94
N HIS A 221 8.25 -11.28 -11.07
CA HIS A 221 9.61 -11.11 -11.53
C HIS A 221 9.88 -9.62 -11.71
N ILE A 222 10.85 -9.10 -10.97
CA ILE A 222 11.23 -7.68 -10.98
C ILE A 222 12.70 -7.56 -11.29
N THR A 223 13.03 -6.71 -12.24
CA THR A 223 14.41 -6.40 -12.62
C THR A 223 14.67 -4.92 -12.40
N VAL A 224 15.68 -4.59 -11.60
CA VAL A 224 16.24 -3.25 -11.48
C VAL A 224 17.59 -3.24 -12.17
N SER A 225 17.73 -2.41 -13.20
CA SER A 225 18.94 -2.37 -14.02
C SER A 225 19.42 -0.96 -14.27
N ASP A 226 20.73 -0.79 -14.39
CA ASP A 226 21.39 0.41 -14.86
C ASP A 226 22.39 0.11 -15.98
N ASP A 227 22.66 1.10 -16.83
CA ASP A 227 23.66 1.04 -17.90
C ASP A 227 24.99 1.74 -17.54
N GLY A 228 25.27 1.81 -16.24
CA GLY A 228 26.43 2.48 -15.69
C GLY A 228 27.72 1.66 -15.80
N ILE A 229 28.68 1.96 -14.91
CA ILE A 229 29.97 1.28 -14.86
C ILE A 229 29.87 -0.17 -14.35
N GLY A 230 28.73 -0.55 -13.75
CA GLY A 230 28.48 -1.86 -13.17
C GLY A 230 29.25 -2.12 -11.86
N PHE A 231 29.08 -3.33 -11.33
CA PHE A 231 29.82 -3.78 -10.14
C PHE A 231 31.22 -4.30 -10.51
N PRO A 232 32.23 -4.09 -9.65
CA PRO A 232 33.53 -4.73 -9.83
C PRO A 232 33.37 -6.27 -9.94
N PRO A 233 34.08 -6.93 -10.85
CA PRO A 233 33.91 -8.36 -11.14
C PRO A 233 34.19 -9.24 -9.91
N ASP A 234 35.15 -8.84 -9.07
CA ASP A 234 35.58 -9.59 -7.89
C ASP A 234 34.79 -9.23 -6.61
N LEU A 235 33.82 -8.30 -6.70
CA LEU A 235 33.03 -7.92 -5.54
C LEU A 235 31.95 -8.99 -5.27
N ASP A 236 32.10 -9.72 -4.17
CA ASP A 236 31.01 -10.52 -3.60
C ASP A 236 29.93 -9.59 -3.03
N TRP A 237 28.93 -9.27 -3.86
CA TRP A 237 27.84 -8.36 -3.52
C TRP A 237 26.97 -8.87 -2.35
N ARG A 238 26.93 -10.19 -2.10
CA ARG A 238 26.22 -10.80 -0.96
C ARG A 238 27.06 -10.69 0.32
N GLY A 239 28.39 -10.75 0.21
CA GLY A 239 29.33 -10.64 1.33
C GLY A 239 29.78 -9.22 1.68
N VAL A 240 29.47 -8.19 0.87
CA VAL A 240 29.91 -6.80 1.13
C VAL A 240 29.37 -6.31 2.48
N GLN A 241 30.19 -5.53 3.20
CA GLN A 241 29.74 -4.76 4.36
C GLN A 241 28.79 -3.58 4.01
N SER A 242 28.18 -3.61 2.82
CA SER A 242 27.17 -2.65 2.41
C SER A 242 25.88 -2.94 3.18
N MET A 243 25.54 -2.06 4.12
CA MET A 243 24.28 -2.16 4.87
C MET A 243 23.06 -2.17 3.93
N GLY A 244 23.11 -1.41 2.83
CA GLY A 244 22.00 -1.34 1.87
C GLY A 244 21.74 -2.68 1.17
N LEU A 245 22.79 -3.36 0.70
CA LEU A 245 22.65 -4.68 0.07
C LEU A 245 22.20 -5.74 1.08
N LYS A 246 22.64 -5.66 2.34
CA LYS A 246 22.13 -6.53 3.42
C LYS A 246 20.63 -6.35 3.65
N ILE A 247 20.15 -5.10 3.66
CA ILE A 247 18.71 -4.81 3.77
C ILE A 247 17.97 -5.39 2.58
N VAL A 248 18.48 -5.21 1.35
CA VAL A 248 17.88 -5.77 0.14
C VAL A 248 17.72 -7.29 0.25
N VAL A 249 18.79 -8.01 0.58
CA VAL A 249 18.78 -9.47 0.72
C VAL A 249 17.79 -9.89 1.82
N ASN A 250 17.85 -9.28 2.99
CA ASN A 250 16.96 -9.63 4.11
C ASN A 250 15.48 -9.37 3.80
N LEU A 251 15.14 -8.29 3.10
CA LEU A 251 13.76 -8.00 2.71
C LEU A 251 13.26 -8.98 1.65
N VAL A 252 14.09 -9.30 0.65
CA VAL A 252 13.72 -10.25 -0.39
C VAL A 252 13.56 -11.66 0.18
N GLU A 253 14.57 -12.17 0.88
CA GLU A 253 14.56 -13.56 1.35
C GLU A 253 13.69 -13.75 2.59
N GLY A 254 13.58 -12.73 3.45
CA GLY A 254 12.89 -12.85 4.74
C GLY A 254 11.45 -12.32 4.77
N GLN A 255 11.09 -11.32 3.95
CA GLN A 255 9.73 -10.76 3.94
C GLN A 255 8.96 -11.06 2.66
N LEU A 256 9.64 -11.06 1.51
CA LEU A 256 9.04 -11.49 0.24
C LEU A 256 9.15 -12.99 0.02
N GLU A 257 9.90 -13.71 0.87
CA GLU A 257 10.19 -15.14 0.73
C GLU A 257 10.70 -15.50 -0.68
N GLY A 258 11.46 -14.58 -1.27
CA GLY A 258 11.92 -14.62 -2.65
C GLY A 258 13.40 -14.95 -2.80
N ARG A 259 13.87 -14.81 -4.04
CA ARG A 259 15.28 -14.89 -4.44
C ARG A 259 15.71 -13.61 -5.13
N ILE A 260 16.97 -13.23 -4.95
CA ILE A 260 17.59 -12.11 -5.66
C ILE A 260 18.94 -12.53 -6.25
N ASP A 261 19.15 -12.21 -7.53
CA ASP A 261 20.41 -12.45 -8.24
C ASP A 261 20.91 -11.17 -8.93
N LEU A 262 22.22 -11.08 -9.13
CA LEU A 262 22.89 -9.97 -9.82
C LEU A 262 23.51 -10.46 -11.12
N GLU A 263 23.13 -9.83 -12.22
CA GLU A 263 23.81 -9.94 -13.52
C GLU A 263 24.67 -8.70 -13.78
N ARG A 264 25.90 -8.93 -14.26
CA ARG A 264 26.90 -7.88 -14.53
C ARG A 264 27.14 -7.74 -16.04
N ARG A 265 26.10 -7.42 -16.81
CA ARG A 265 26.21 -7.19 -18.26
C ARG A 265 25.80 -5.77 -18.59
N ASN A 266 26.72 -4.99 -19.16
CA ASN A 266 26.50 -3.58 -19.54
C ASN A 266 25.94 -2.73 -18.39
N GLY A 267 26.55 -2.82 -17.21
CA GLY A 267 26.09 -2.19 -15.98
C GLY A 267 25.75 -3.22 -14.91
N ALA A 268 24.73 -2.96 -14.11
CA ALA A 268 24.23 -3.88 -13.08
C ALA A 268 22.75 -4.17 -13.30
N ALA A 269 22.34 -5.43 -13.14
CA ALA A 269 20.94 -5.83 -13.17
C ALA A 269 20.63 -6.79 -12.02
N PHE A 270 19.81 -6.34 -11.07
CA PHE A 270 19.28 -7.17 -10.01
C PHE A 270 17.94 -7.74 -10.42
N THR A 271 17.80 -9.06 -10.31
CA THR A 271 16.57 -9.79 -10.59
C THR A 271 16.03 -10.35 -9.29
N ILE A 272 14.78 -10.01 -8.97
CA ILE A 272 14.06 -10.41 -7.76
C ILE A 272 12.86 -11.24 -8.20
N CYS A 273 12.71 -12.43 -7.60
CA CYS A 273 11.59 -13.32 -7.87
C CYS A 273 10.94 -13.79 -6.56
N PHE A 274 9.62 -13.69 -6.45
CA PHE A 274 8.83 -14.19 -5.32
C PHE A 274 7.41 -14.55 -5.77
N ASP A 275 6.62 -15.22 -4.95
CA ASP A 275 5.22 -15.54 -5.29
C ASP A 275 4.27 -14.44 -4.81
N LYS A 276 3.32 -14.03 -5.64
CA LYS A 276 2.27 -13.06 -5.27
C LYS A 276 1.37 -13.70 -4.19
N SER A 277 1.08 -12.94 -3.13
CA SER A 277 0.18 -13.38 -2.04
C SER A 277 -1.30 -13.22 -2.35
#